data_AF-A0A2R7S9G3-F1
#
_entry.id   AF-A0A2R7S9G3-F1
#
_cell.length_a   1.000
_cell.length_b   1.000
_cell.length_c   1.000
_cell.angle_alpha   90.00
_cell.angle_beta   90.00
_cell.angle_gamma   90.00
#
_symmetry.space_group_name_H-M   'P 1'
#
loop_
_entity.id
_entity.type
_entity.pdbx_description
1 polymer ?
#
loop_
_entity_poly.entity_id
_entity_poly.type
_entity_poly.pdbx_seq_one_letter_code
_entity_poly.pdbx_strand_id
1 'polypeptide(L)' 'FTTFAASQLRPVFHDADDLRARVELPILGVVTRLVTDADRARQRVDLIRFSAGAGGLLAMFAVALTVLAVQLSRQVV' A
#
# COMPACT_ATOMS: atom_id res chain seq x y z
N PHE A 1 4.73 -3.37 11.10
CA PHE A 1 6.03 -4.06 10.93
C PHE A 1 5.90 -5.57 10.83
N THR A 2 5.16 -6.23 11.72
CA THR A 2 4.93 -7.69 11.68
C THR A 2 4.34 -8.19 10.36
N THR A 3 3.34 -7.50 9.80
CA THR A 3 2.74 -7.84 8.48
C THR A 3 3.70 -7.69 7.30
N PHE A 4 4.61 -6.71 7.35
CA PHE A 4 5.62 -6.50 6.31
C PHE A 4 6.68 -7.60 6.37
N ALA A 5 7.20 -7.90 7.57
CA ALA A 5 8.15 -8.99 7.77
C ALA A 5 7.58 -10.36 7.36
N ALA A 6 6.30 -10.62 7.66
CA ALA A 6 5.60 -11.83 7.22
C ALA A 6 5.45 -11.91 5.69
N SER A 7 5.31 -10.78 4.99
CA SER A 7 5.18 -10.76 3.53
C SER A 7 6.50 -11.07 2.80
N GLN A 8 7.64 -10.82 3.43
CA GLN A 8 8.96 -11.13 2.87
C GLN A 8 9.30 -12.63 2.89
N LEU A 9 8.56 -13.43 3.68
CA LEU A 9 8.79 -14.86 3.84
C LEU A 9 7.99 -15.71 2.83
N ARG A 10 7.13 -15.11 2.01
CA ARG A 10 6.37 -15.84 1.00
C ARG A 10 7.29 -16.07 -0.22
N PRO A 11 7.60 -17.33 -0.59
CA PRO A 11 8.31 -17.57 -1.84
C PRO A 11 7.42 -17.12 -3.00
N VAL A 12 7.77 -16.00 -3.62
CA VAL A 12 7.13 -15.47 -4.82
C VAL A 12 8.15 -15.58 -5.93
N PHE A 13 7.90 -16.46 -6.90
CA PHE A 13 8.70 -16.54 -8.10
C PHE A 13 8.32 -15.35 -8.98
N HIS A 14 9.28 -14.46 -9.22
CA HIS A 14 9.03 -13.23 -9.98
C HIS A 14 8.97 -13.46 -11.50
N ASP A 15 9.53 -14.58 -11.96
CA ASP A 15 9.61 -14.92 -13.37
C ASP A 15 9.45 -16.45 -13.56
N ALA A 16 8.99 -16.83 -14.74
CA ALA A 16 8.93 -18.20 -15.21
C ALA A 16 10.34 -18.83 -15.22
N ASP A 17 11.37 -18.08 -15.61
CA ASP A 17 12.74 -18.59 -15.60
C ASP A 17 13.24 -18.97 -14.19
N ASP A 18 12.85 -18.19 -13.18
CA ASP A 18 13.20 -18.45 -11.78
C ASP A 18 12.44 -19.66 -11.20
N LEU A 19 11.23 -19.91 -11.70
CA LEU A 19 10.46 -21.13 -11.41
C LEU A 19 11.06 -22.36 -12.12
N ARG A 20 11.45 -22.22 -13.40
CA ARG A 20 12.09 -23.29 -14.18
C ARG A 20 13.40 -23.74 -13.55
N ALA A 21 14.23 -22.80 -13.10
CA ALA A 21 15.52 -23.09 -12.48
C ALA A 21 15.41 -23.84 -11.14
N ARG A 22 14.33 -23.65 -10.39
CA ARG A 22 14.12 -24.32 -9.09
C ARG A 22 13.35 -25.63 -9.17
N VAL A 23 12.50 -25.80 -10.18
CA VAL A 23 11.61 -26.95 -10.29
C VAL A 23 12.11 -27.95 -11.35
N GLU A 24 13.10 -27.59 -12.19
CA GLU A 24 13.69 -28.43 -13.25
C GLU A 24 12.65 -29.00 -14.25
N LEU A 25 11.45 -28.43 -14.28
CA LEU A 25 10.35 -28.82 -15.16
C LEU A 25 10.16 -27.79 -16.28
N PRO A 26 9.87 -28.22 -17.52
CA PRO A 26 9.57 -27.30 -18.62
C PRO A 26 8.24 -26.56 -18.36
N ILE A 27 8.27 -25.24 -18.51
CA ILE A 27 7.08 -24.40 -18.32
C ILE A 27 6.25 -24.41 -19.61
N LEU A 28 5.04 -24.97 -19.55
CA LEU A 28 4.12 -25.04 -20.69
C LEU A 28 3.46 -23.69 -21.01
N GLY A 29 3.44 -22.75 -20.06
CA GLY A 29 2.89 -21.42 -20.22
C GLY A 29 2.72 -20.69 -18.89
N VAL A 30 2.52 -19.38 -18.94
CA VAL A 30 2.18 -18.54 -17.79
C VAL A 30 0.73 -18.10 -17.89
N VAL A 31 -0.01 -18.15 -16.78
CA VAL A 31 -1.42 -17.72 -16.73
C VAL A 31 -1.49 -16.36 -16.03
N THR A 32 -1.92 -15.34 -16.76
CA THR A 32 -2.12 -14.00 -16.21
C THR A 32 -3.41 -13.98 -15.38
N ARG A 33 -3.38 -13.27 -14.24
CA ARG A 33 -4.59 -13.01 -13.46
C ARG A 33 -5.61 -12.24 -14.30
N LEU A 34 -6.81 -12.81 -14.45
CA LEU A 34 -7.94 -12.10 -15.05
C LEU A 34 -8.48 -11.08 -14.03
N VAL A 35 -8.51 -9.80 -14.42
CA VAL A 35 -9.07 -8.73 -13.59
C VAL A 35 -10.57 -8.66 -13.84
N THR A 36 -11.36 -9.02 -12.83
CA THR A 36 -12.82 -8.93 -12.87
C THR A 36 -13.31 -7.53 -12.49
N ASP A 37 -14.56 -7.21 -12.78
CA ASP A 37 -15.15 -5.93 -12.36
C ASP A 37 -15.30 -5.83 -10.83
N ALA A 38 -15.47 -6.97 -10.15
CA ALA A 38 -15.45 -7.02 -8.69
C ALA A 38 -14.05 -6.67 -8.12
N ASP A 39 -12.97 -7.10 -8.79
CA ASP A 39 -11.60 -6.72 -8.43
C ASP A 39 -11.40 -5.20 -8.59
N ARG A 40 -11.87 -4.63 -9.70
CA ARG A 40 -11.80 -3.17 -9.93
C ARG A 40 -12.58 -2.39 -8.88
N ALA A 41 -13.77 -2.84 -8.52
CA ALA A 41 -14.58 -2.20 -7.48
C ALA A 41 -13.87 -2.21 -6.12
N ARG A 42 -13.26 -3.34 -5.73
CA ARG A 42 -12.47 -3.44 -4.50
C ARG A 42 -11.28 -2.49 -4.51
N GLN A 43 -10.53 -2.45 -5.60
CA GLN A 43 -9.38 -1.56 -5.74
C GLN A 43 -9.76 -0.07 -5.55
N ARG A 44 -10.92 0.35 -6.07
CA ARG A 44 -11.42 1.72 -5.88
C ARG A 44 -11.74 2.00 -4.42
N VAL A 45 -12.41 1.08 -3.74
CA VAL A 45 -12.75 1.22 -2.30
C VAL A 45 -11.47 1.29 -1.46
N ASP A 46 -10.48 0.46 -1.75
CA ASP A 46 -9.21 0.46 -1.02
C ASP A 46 -8.45 1.78 -1.21
N LEU A 47 -8.46 2.31 -2.43
CA LEU A 47 -7.82 3.60 -2.73
C LEU A 47 -8.53 4.77 -2.03
N ILE A 48 -9.86 4.75 -1.98
CA ILE A 48 -10.65 5.73 -1.20
C ILE A 48 -10.29 5.63 0.28
N ARG A 49 -10.28 4.44 0.88
CA ARG A 49 -9.93 4.24 2.30
C ARG A 49 -8.51 4.71 2.61
N PHE A 50 -7.55 4.37 1.76
CA PHE A 50 -6.17 4.79 1.89
C PHE A 50 -6.03 6.31 1.82
N SER A 51 -6.63 6.94 0.80
CA SER A 51 -6.59 8.39 0.62
C SER A 51 -7.31 9.15 1.73
N ALA A 52 -8.42 8.63 2.24
CA ALA A 52 -9.12 9.19 3.39
C ALA A 52 -8.27 9.13 4.66
N GLY A 53 -7.60 8.00 4.91
CA GLY A 53 -6.68 7.85 6.05
C GLY A 53 -5.49 8.81 5.95
N ALA A 54 -4.83 8.85 4.79
CA ALA A 54 -3.70 9.75 4.55
C ALA A 54 -4.11 11.24 4.62
N GLY A 55 -5.24 11.59 4.00
CA GLY A 55 -5.78 12.95 4.01
C GLY A 55 -6.21 13.39 5.41
N GLY A 56 -6.85 12.51 6.19
CA GLY A 56 -7.22 12.78 7.58
C GLY A 56 -6.02 13.03 8.47
N LEU A 57 -4.94 12.25 8.29
CA LEU A 57 -3.68 12.47 9.00
C LEU A 57 -3.09 13.84 8.70
N LEU A 58 -2.98 14.20 7.41
CA LEU A 58 -2.47 15.51 6.99
C LEU A 58 -3.33 16.66 7.52
N ALA A 59 -4.65 16.54 7.42
CA ALA A 59 -5.59 17.53 7.92
C ALA A 59 -5.44 17.74 9.43
N MET A 60 -5.37 16.66 10.21
CA MET A 60 -5.20 16.75 11.66
C MET A 60 -3.86 17.38 12.05
N PHE A 61 -2.80 17.08 11.30
CA PHE A 61 -1.50 17.68 11.53
C PHE A 61 -1.50 19.18 11.21
N ALA A 62 -2.10 19.59 10.09
CA ALA A 62 -2.27 20.99 9.73
C ALA A 62 -3.06 21.77 10.79
N VAL A 63 -4.15 21.18 11.32
CA VAL A 63 -4.92 21.77 12.42
C VAL A 63 -4.06 21.92 13.68
N ALA A 64 -3.31 20.89 14.08
CA ALA A 64 -2.45 20.96 15.26
C ALA A 64 -1.36 22.06 15.11
N LEU A 65 -0.73 22.15 13.93
CA LEU A 65 0.30 23.15 13.65
C LEU A 65 -0.26 24.57 13.64
N THR A 66 -1.44 24.79 13.04
CA THR A 66 -2.09 26.10 13.02
C THR A 66 -2.48 26.56 14.42
N VAL A 67 -3.05 25.68 15.24
CA VAL A 67 -3.37 25.97 16.65
C VAL A 67 -2.10 26.35 17.42
N LEU A 68 -1.03 25.57 17.28
CA LEU A 68 0.25 25.85 17.93
C LEU A 68 0.83 27.20 17.49
N ALA A 69 0.83 27.48 16.19
CA ALA A 69 1.33 28.74 15.64
C ALA A 69 0.55 29.95 16.19
N VAL A 70 -0.77 29.86 16.28
CA VAL A 70 -1.60 30.91 16.87
C VAL A 70 -1.28 31.08 18.36
N GLN A 71 -1.12 30.01 19.13
CA GLN A 71 -0.78 30.11 20.54
C GLN A 71 0.58 30.77 20.78
N LEU A 72 1.59 30.41 19.98
CA LEU A 72 2.92 31.03 20.03
C LEU A 72 2.87 32.52 19.69
N SER A 73 2.09 32.90 18.66
CA SER A 73 1.94 34.31 18.28
C SER A 73 1.37 35.18 19.41
N ARG A 74 0.51 34.60 20.27
CA ARG A 74 -0.10 35.30 21.41
C ARG A 74 0.82 35.43 22.62
N GLN A 75 1.91 34.66 22.68
CA GLN A 75 2.88 34.72 23.79
C GLN A 75 4.00 35.74 23.54
N VAL A 76 4.21 36.14 22.29
CA VAL A 76 5.28 37.07 21.89
C VAL A 76 4.82 38.54 21.92
N VAL A 77 3.51 38.79 21.94
CA VAL A 77 2.89 40.13 22.11
C VAL A 77 2.59 40.38 23.58
#